data_AF-A0A8X6Q7I7-F1
#
_entry.id   AF-A0A8X6Q7I7-F1
#
_cell.length_a   1.000
_cell.length_b   1.000
_cell.length_c   1.000
_cell.angle_alpha   90.00
_cell.angle_beta   90.00
_cell.angle_gamma   90.00
#
_symmetry.space_group_name_H-M   'P 1'
#
loop_
_entity.id
_entity.type
_entity.pdbx_description
1 polymer ?
#
loop_
_entity_poly.entity_id
_entity_poly.type
_entity_poly.pdbx_seq_one_letter_code
_entity_poly.pdbx_strand_id
1 'polypeptide(L)'
;MVHSVFSLELFALTKFAVLIHNVPDIKDFQYKNGYFFRIMSAKQWEPFMKKSLSSLNIPLSLKNKVIALMQPISVQIDQWVWDHFNILKNIAHLMLIEYVWKDDGTIDRLKTAKNYIQCETNNIMLRFQMACVYWLEEEAKQLWKKMPETCRRRLDATDVHPLSSRWQHAVKDWITFIKSGAVDWRKHPFSRPLLWYCQDQTIIQGNLLQQLSPQDQLNVLKMLMKKQIPLQTKIFCLSKMSAEHFEDVIKKEPVQVFIGLCNCTWAVSGNIVVFSHLLDKNFFNSSEVICCKMSGLDGL
;
A
#
# COMPACT_ATOMS: atom_id res chain seq x y z
N MET A 1 -21.94 6.59 -5.68
CA MET A 1 -21.04 6.35 -4.53
C MET A 1 -21.54 5.07 -3.88
N VAL A 2 -20.88 3.93 -4.14
CA VAL A 2 -21.29 2.64 -3.55
C VAL A 2 -20.35 2.39 -2.38
N HIS A 3 -20.81 2.61 -1.16
CA HIS A 3 -20.10 2.13 0.02
C HIS A 3 -20.28 0.61 0.02
N SER A 4 -19.18 -0.15 -0.11
CA SER A 4 -19.23 -1.58 0.19
C SER A 4 -19.58 -1.71 1.66
N VAL A 5 -20.83 -2.08 1.97
CA VAL A 5 -21.26 -2.32 3.34
C VAL A 5 -20.61 -3.63 3.76
N PHE A 6 -19.45 -3.55 4.41
CA PHE A 6 -18.93 -4.68 5.15
C PHE A 6 -19.97 -5.10 6.19
N SER A 7 -20.17 -6.40 6.38
CA SER A 7 -21.02 -6.86 7.47
C SER A 7 -20.45 -6.36 8.80
N LEU A 8 -21.33 -5.97 9.74
CA LEU A 8 -20.91 -5.57 11.09
C LEU A 8 -20.04 -6.67 11.74
N GLU A 9 -20.31 -7.93 11.40
CA GLU A 9 -19.51 -9.08 11.80
C GLU A 9 -18.07 -8.99 11.29
N LEU A 10 -17.85 -8.80 9.98
CA LEU A 10 -16.50 -8.71 9.41
C LEU A 10 -15.72 -7.51 9.97
N PHE A 11 -16.40 -6.38 10.17
CA PHE A 11 -15.81 -5.22 10.83
C PHE A 11 -15.35 -5.55 12.26
N ALA A 12 -16.23 -6.14 13.07
CA ALA A 12 -15.92 -6.52 14.45
C ALA A 12 -14.78 -7.54 14.51
N LEU A 13 -14.82 -8.55 13.64
CA LEU A 13 -13.76 -9.57 13.52
C LEU A 13 -12.42 -8.96 13.13
N THR A 14 -12.41 -7.99 12.21
CA THR A 14 -11.19 -7.29 11.78
C THR A 14 -10.58 -6.49 12.92
N LYS A 15 -11.40 -5.70 13.64
CA LYS A 15 -10.92 -4.95 14.82
C LYS A 15 -10.38 -5.90 15.89
N PHE A 16 -11.05 -7.03 16.11
CA PHE A 16 -10.60 -8.04 17.07
C PHE A 16 -9.29 -8.71 16.65
N ALA A 17 -9.13 -9.05 15.37
CA ALA A 17 -7.88 -9.60 14.83
C ALA A 17 -6.71 -8.59 14.94
N VAL A 18 -6.96 -7.30 14.67
CA VAL A 18 -5.96 -6.23 14.89
C VAL A 18 -5.54 -6.11 16.36
N LEU A 19 -6.47 -6.26 17.31
CA LEU A 19 -6.14 -6.26 18.74
C LEU A 19 -5.26 -7.47 19.10
N ILE A 20 -5.63 -8.66 18.61
CA ILE A 20 -4.88 -9.89 18.82
C ILE A 20 -3.47 -9.78 18.23
N HIS A 21 -3.33 -9.20 17.05
CA HIS A 21 -2.04 -8.92 16.43
C HIS A 21 -1.11 -8.11 17.35
N ASN A 22 -1.66 -7.24 18.19
CA ASN A 22 -0.87 -6.42 19.09
C ASN A 22 -0.44 -7.11 20.40
N VAL A 23 -0.84 -8.37 20.62
CA VAL A 23 -0.39 -9.17 21.76
C VAL A 23 1.13 -9.40 21.66
N PRO A 24 1.91 -9.18 22.75
CA PRO A 24 3.37 -9.30 22.73
C PRO A 24 3.90 -10.63 22.17
N ASP A 25 3.32 -11.76 22.55
CA ASP A 25 3.74 -13.09 22.07
C ASP A 25 3.59 -13.25 20.55
N ILE A 26 2.54 -12.66 19.98
CA ILE A 26 2.31 -12.68 18.54
C ILE A 26 3.34 -11.77 17.87
N LYS A 27 3.55 -10.55 18.37
CA LYS A 27 4.59 -9.64 17.83
C LYS A 27 5.99 -10.27 17.89
N ASP A 28 6.35 -10.91 18.99
CA ASP A 28 7.65 -11.56 19.16
C ASP A 28 7.84 -12.74 18.21
N PHE A 29 6.79 -13.53 17.99
CA PHE A 29 6.83 -14.59 16.98
C PHE A 29 7.04 -14.03 15.57
N GLN A 30 6.35 -12.93 15.22
CA GLN A 30 6.54 -12.28 13.93
C GLN A 30 7.96 -11.76 13.73
N TYR A 31 8.53 -11.19 14.79
CA TYR A 31 9.91 -10.73 14.81
C TYR A 31 10.89 -11.89 14.59
N LYS A 32 10.77 -12.98 15.35
CA LYS A 32 11.67 -14.15 15.26
C LYS A 32 11.63 -14.82 13.89
N ASN A 33 10.50 -14.76 13.21
CA ASN A 33 10.33 -15.30 11.86
C ASN A 33 10.53 -14.25 10.76
N GLY A 34 11.07 -13.08 11.10
CA GLY A 34 11.59 -12.10 10.14
C GLY A 34 10.56 -11.44 9.23
N TYR A 35 9.28 -11.35 9.63
CA TYR A 35 8.22 -10.80 8.78
C TYR A 35 8.19 -11.44 7.37
N PHE A 36 8.42 -12.75 7.30
CA PHE A 36 8.30 -13.56 6.09
C PHE A 36 6.92 -14.25 5.99
N PHE A 37 5.83 -13.63 6.49
CA PHE A 37 4.48 -14.20 6.37
C PHE A 37 4.02 -14.32 4.92
N ARG A 38 4.55 -13.48 4.03
CA ARG A 38 4.35 -13.67 2.58
C ARG A 38 4.81 -15.04 2.08
N ILE A 39 5.79 -15.66 2.75
CA ILE A 39 6.39 -16.94 2.36
C ILE A 39 5.87 -18.09 3.23
N MET A 40 5.34 -17.78 4.41
CA MET A 40 4.85 -18.81 5.32
C MET A 40 3.54 -19.42 4.84
N SER A 41 3.52 -20.75 4.73
CA SER A 41 2.32 -21.48 4.35
C SER A 41 1.28 -21.48 5.48
N ALA A 42 0.00 -21.62 5.14
CA ALA A 42 -1.08 -21.78 6.13
C ALA A 42 -0.78 -22.93 7.12
N LYS A 43 -0.12 -24.00 6.65
CA LYS A 43 0.30 -25.15 7.47
C LYS A 43 1.26 -24.78 8.61
N GLN A 44 2.09 -23.75 8.44
CA GLN A 44 3.04 -23.30 9.47
C GLN A 44 2.41 -22.25 10.39
N TRP A 45 1.59 -21.36 9.83
CA TRP A 45 0.96 -20.26 10.58
C TRP A 45 -0.19 -20.71 11.48
N GLU A 46 -1.09 -21.56 10.97
CA GLU A 46 -2.30 -21.93 11.71
C GLU A 46 -2.02 -22.62 13.05
N PRO A 47 -1.10 -23.60 13.17
CA PRO A 47 -0.84 -24.24 14.46
C PRO A 47 -0.33 -23.26 15.51
N PHE A 48 0.53 -22.31 15.12
CA PHE A 48 1.02 -21.25 16.00
C PHE A 48 -0.12 -20.35 16.47
N MET A 49 -0.99 -19.92 15.56
CA MET A 49 -2.12 -19.07 15.92
C MET A 49 -3.14 -19.80 16.78
N LYS A 50 -3.44 -21.08 16.49
CA LYS A 50 -4.30 -21.92 17.32
C LYS A 50 -3.74 -22.05 18.75
N LYS A 51 -2.43 -22.22 18.88
CA LYS A 51 -1.75 -22.25 20.19
C LYS A 51 -1.81 -20.89 20.89
N SER A 52 -1.53 -19.80 20.18
CA SER A 52 -1.53 -18.45 20.77
C SER A 52 -2.92 -18.02 21.22
N LEU A 53 -3.96 -18.45 20.50
CA LEU A 53 -5.36 -18.19 20.86
C LEU A 53 -5.93 -19.21 21.83
N SER A 54 -5.23 -20.30 22.15
CA SER A 54 -5.76 -21.34 23.05
C SER A 54 -5.95 -20.80 24.47
N SER A 55 -5.07 -19.90 24.90
CA SER A 55 -5.14 -19.20 26.19
C SER A 55 -6.30 -18.21 26.29
N LEU A 56 -6.86 -17.76 25.16
CA LEU A 56 -7.99 -16.85 25.14
C LEU A 56 -9.30 -17.63 25.35
N ASN A 57 -10.12 -17.16 26.29
CA ASN A 57 -11.44 -17.72 26.57
C ASN A 57 -12.48 -17.20 25.54
N ILE A 58 -12.32 -17.58 24.28
CA ILE A 58 -13.22 -17.24 23.17
C ILE A 58 -13.77 -18.50 22.48
N PRO A 59 -14.98 -18.46 21.89
CA PRO A 59 -15.55 -19.62 21.21
C PRO A 59 -14.69 -20.15 20.07
N LEU A 60 -14.69 -21.47 19.85
CA LEU A 60 -13.87 -22.11 18.80
C LEU A 60 -14.20 -21.57 17.40
N SER A 61 -15.47 -21.33 17.11
CA SER A 61 -15.91 -20.72 15.85
C SER A 61 -15.29 -19.33 15.63
N LEU A 62 -15.20 -18.51 16.70
CA LEU A 62 -14.56 -17.21 16.66
C LEU A 62 -13.04 -17.32 16.48
N LYS A 63 -12.37 -18.27 17.17
CA LYS A 63 -10.93 -18.55 16.96
C LYS A 63 -10.63 -18.82 15.50
N ASN A 64 -11.42 -19.69 14.86
CA ASN A 64 -11.21 -20.05 13.45
C ASN A 64 -11.37 -18.84 12.51
N LYS A 65 -12.42 -18.03 12.72
CA LYS A 65 -12.64 -16.79 11.93
C LYS A 65 -11.49 -15.79 12.10
N VAL A 66 -11.00 -15.62 13.33
CA VAL A 66 -9.86 -14.74 13.62
C VAL A 66 -8.58 -15.25 12.96
N ILE A 67 -8.28 -16.55 13.05
CA ILE A 67 -7.08 -17.14 12.43
C ILE A 67 -7.07 -16.86 10.92
N ALA A 68 -8.21 -17.00 10.25
CA ALA A 68 -8.36 -16.72 8.82
C ALA A 68 -8.07 -15.25 8.48
N LEU A 69 -8.47 -14.29 9.33
CA LEU A 69 -8.20 -12.86 9.14
C LEU A 69 -6.79 -12.43 9.56
N MET A 70 -6.15 -13.19 10.44
CA MET A 70 -4.81 -12.87 10.93
C MET A 70 -3.74 -13.03 9.84
N GLN A 71 -3.92 -13.95 8.90
CA GLN A 71 -3.02 -14.10 7.76
C GLN A 71 -2.97 -12.84 6.87
N PRO A 72 -4.10 -12.33 6.31
CA PRO A 72 -4.05 -11.13 5.49
C PRO A 72 -3.60 -9.88 6.26
N ILE A 73 -3.94 -9.74 7.55
CA ILE A 73 -3.41 -8.67 8.41
C ILE A 73 -1.88 -8.73 8.49
N SER A 74 -1.31 -9.93 8.69
CA SER A 74 0.14 -10.10 8.74
C SER A 74 0.78 -9.77 7.38
N VAL A 75 0.16 -10.17 6.27
CA VAL A 75 0.62 -9.80 4.92
C VAL A 75 0.60 -8.27 4.72
N GLN A 76 -0.42 -7.54 5.21
CA GLN A 76 -0.46 -6.07 5.13
C GLN A 76 0.72 -5.43 5.86
N ILE A 77 1.06 -5.95 7.04
CA ILE A 77 2.15 -5.46 7.87
C ILE A 77 3.49 -5.78 7.23
N ASP A 78 3.69 -7.01 6.78
CA ASP A 78 4.90 -7.40 6.05
C ASP A 78 5.13 -6.53 4.83
N GLN A 79 4.07 -6.26 4.07
CA GLN A 79 4.16 -5.39 2.91
C GLN A 79 4.57 -3.97 3.33
N TRP A 80 3.96 -3.43 4.39
CA TRP A 80 4.39 -2.15 4.96
C TRP A 80 5.86 -2.17 5.38
N VAL A 81 6.27 -3.18 6.13
CA VAL A 81 7.64 -3.34 6.64
C VAL A 81 8.63 -3.38 5.47
N TRP A 82 8.35 -4.22 4.49
CA TRP A 82 9.17 -4.40 3.29
C TRP A 82 9.35 -3.09 2.52
N ASP A 83 8.25 -2.37 2.30
CA ASP A 83 8.27 -1.12 1.54
C ASP A 83 9.11 -0.04 2.22
N HIS A 84 9.18 -0.04 3.54
CA HIS A 84 9.88 0.97 4.34
C HIS A 84 11.19 0.47 4.97
N PHE A 85 11.57 -0.79 4.73
CA PHE A 85 12.75 -1.42 5.33
C PHE A 85 14.01 -0.59 5.11
N ASN A 86 14.18 -0.06 3.89
CA ASN A 86 15.34 0.76 3.52
C ASN A 86 15.40 2.13 4.21
N ILE A 87 14.24 2.66 4.62
CA ILE A 87 14.16 3.91 5.37
C ILE A 87 14.48 3.60 6.83
N LEU A 88 13.77 2.63 7.41
CA LEU A 88 13.78 2.40 8.85
C LEU A 88 15.02 1.63 9.32
N LYS A 89 15.65 0.83 8.44
CA LYS A 89 16.93 0.09 8.59
C LYS A 89 17.12 -0.74 9.86
N ASN A 90 16.10 -0.79 10.71
CA ASN A 90 16.11 -1.43 12.00
C ASN A 90 14.71 -1.97 12.25
N ILE A 91 14.64 -3.29 12.39
CA ILE A 91 13.40 -4.01 12.66
C ILE A 91 12.78 -3.55 13.99
N ALA A 92 13.59 -3.11 14.97
CA ALA A 92 13.07 -2.55 16.21
C ALA A 92 12.25 -1.26 15.98
N HIS A 93 12.63 -0.40 15.04
CA HIS A 93 11.84 0.79 14.70
C HIS A 93 10.51 0.42 14.02
N LEU A 94 10.49 -0.69 13.26
CA LEU A 94 9.28 -1.19 12.63
C LEU A 94 8.27 -1.72 13.66
N MET A 95 8.74 -2.28 14.78
CA MET A 95 7.87 -2.79 15.86
C MET A 95 7.16 -1.69 16.65
N LEU A 96 7.72 -0.47 16.63
CA LEU A 96 7.16 0.70 17.32
C LEU A 96 6.14 1.45 16.45
N ILE A 97 5.88 0.98 15.23
CA ILE A 97 4.88 1.60 14.37
C ILE A 97 3.49 1.28 14.88
N GLU A 98 2.76 2.33 15.24
CA GLU A 98 1.33 2.26 15.48
C GLU A 98 0.59 2.28 14.14
N TYR A 99 0.26 1.08 13.64
CA TYR A 99 -0.51 0.93 12.41
C TYR A 99 -1.92 1.48 12.58
N VAL A 100 -2.30 2.40 11.70
CA VAL A 100 -3.68 2.86 11.58
C VAL A 100 -4.39 1.93 10.62
N TRP A 101 -5.50 1.32 11.05
CA TRP A 101 -6.27 0.37 10.25
C TRP A 101 -7.52 0.99 9.67
N LYS A 102 -7.81 0.68 8.40
CA LYS A 102 -9.09 0.95 7.78
C LYS A 102 -10.12 -0.10 8.17
N ASP A 103 -11.37 0.17 7.85
CA ASP A 103 -12.49 -0.70 8.19
C ASP A 103 -12.53 -1.99 7.35
N ASP A 104 -11.81 -2.01 6.23
CA ASP A 104 -11.59 -3.18 5.37
C ASP A 104 -10.43 -4.09 5.83
N GLY A 105 -9.79 -3.77 6.96
CA GLY A 105 -8.66 -4.53 7.49
C GLY A 105 -7.33 -4.29 6.79
N THR A 106 -7.24 -3.29 5.92
CA THR A 106 -5.97 -2.81 5.36
C THR A 106 -5.37 -1.69 6.21
N ILE A 107 -4.06 -1.50 6.10
CA ILE A 107 -3.39 -0.37 6.77
C ILE A 107 -3.75 0.93 6.04
N ASP A 108 -4.19 1.95 6.79
CA ASP A 108 -4.21 3.33 6.34
C ASP A 108 -2.78 3.86 6.32
N ARG A 109 -2.15 3.62 5.18
CA ARG A 109 -0.75 3.87 4.91
C ARG A 109 -0.36 5.34 5.07
N LEU A 110 -1.20 6.26 4.58
CA LEU A 110 -0.95 7.69 4.76
C LEU A 110 -1.05 8.10 6.23
N LYS A 111 -2.12 7.70 6.93
CA LYS A 111 -2.28 8.05 8.35
C LYS A 111 -1.18 7.43 9.21
N THR A 112 -0.81 6.19 8.94
CA THR A 112 0.30 5.50 9.64
C THR A 112 1.62 6.26 9.44
N ALA A 113 1.95 6.68 8.21
CA ALA A 113 3.12 7.50 7.95
C ALA A 113 3.07 8.85 8.66
N LYS A 114 1.91 9.53 8.65
CA LYS A 114 1.73 10.80 9.37
C LYS A 114 1.92 10.65 10.87
N ASN A 115 1.35 9.61 11.49
CA ASN A 115 1.55 9.32 12.91
C ASN A 115 3.04 9.11 13.22
N TYR A 116 3.73 8.32 12.39
CA TYR A 116 5.18 8.10 12.53
C TYR A 116 5.98 9.42 12.44
N ILE A 117 5.61 10.30 11.50
CA ILE A 117 6.25 11.61 11.28
C ILE A 117 5.97 12.57 12.45
N GLN A 118 4.79 12.52 13.05
CA GLN A 118 4.41 13.41 14.14
C GLN A 118 5.05 13.02 15.48
N CYS A 119 5.38 11.75 15.67
CA CYS A 119 6.04 11.26 16.88
C CYS A 119 7.46 11.84 17.04
N GLU A 120 7.65 12.77 17.98
CA GLU A 120 8.91 13.52 18.12
C GLU A 120 10.08 12.70 18.66
N THR A 121 9.80 11.58 19.34
CA THR A 121 10.81 10.64 19.82
C THR A 121 11.50 9.89 18.67
N ASN A 122 10.89 9.87 17.47
CA ASN A 122 11.49 9.25 16.30
C ASN A 122 12.62 10.10 15.73
N ASN A 123 13.62 9.43 15.16
CA ASN A 123 14.78 10.09 14.54
C ASN A 123 14.33 11.06 13.43
N ILE A 124 14.78 12.32 13.52
CA ILE A 124 14.37 13.39 12.59
C ILE A 124 14.74 13.11 11.12
N MET A 125 15.84 12.41 10.85
CA MET A 125 16.22 12.02 9.49
C MET A 125 15.23 10.99 8.94
N LEU A 126 14.84 10.00 9.75
CA LEU A 126 13.86 8.99 9.35
C LEU A 126 12.48 9.60 9.11
N ARG A 127 12.07 10.54 9.97
CA ARG A 127 10.82 11.31 9.81
C ARG A 127 10.84 12.09 8.50
N PHE A 128 11.96 12.76 8.19
CA PHE A 128 12.12 13.51 6.94
C PHE A 128 12.06 12.59 5.72
N GLN A 129 12.78 11.46 5.74
CA GLN A 129 12.73 10.48 4.65
C GLN A 129 11.32 9.92 4.45
N MET A 130 10.60 9.62 5.53
CA MET A 130 9.20 9.18 5.46
C MET A 130 8.31 10.26 4.84
N ALA A 131 8.46 11.53 5.25
CA ALA A 131 7.72 12.64 4.66
C ALA A 131 7.99 12.79 3.16
N CYS A 132 9.25 12.61 2.73
CA CYS A 132 9.63 12.60 1.32
C CYS A 132 8.95 11.48 0.54
N VAL A 133 8.96 10.24 1.08
CA VAL A 133 8.34 9.06 0.42
C VAL A 133 6.82 9.21 0.29
N TYR A 134 6.16 9.82 1.28
CA TYR A 134 4.72 10.07 1.25
C TYR A 134 4.32 11.39 0.60
N TRP A 135 5.28 12.16 0.07
CA TRP A 135 5.03 13.43 -0.59
C TRP A 135 4.29 14.44 0.30
N LEU A 136 4.70 14.47 1.56
CA LEU A 136 4.16 15.35 2.58
C LEU A 136 5.01 16.62 2.60
N GLU A 137 4.72 17.52 1.65
CA GLU A 137 5.53 18.71 1.36
C GLU A 137 5.78 19.59 2.58
N GLU A 138 4.70 19.94 3.28
CA GLU A 138 4.76 20.84 4.43
C GLU A 138 5.55 20.20 5.57
N GLU A 139 5.28 18.92 5.86
CA GLU A 139 6.01 18.16 6.86
C GLU A 139 7.50 18.02 6.49
N ALA A 140 7.83 17.74 5.22
CA ALA A 140 9.20 17.63 4.75
C ALA A 140 9.96 18.95 4.89
N LYS A 141 9.37 20.08 4.47
CA LYS A 141 9.94 21.43 4.63
C LYS A 141 10.17 21.78 6.10
N GLN A 142 9.18 21.52 6.96
CA GLN A 142 9.28 21.80 8.40
C GLN A 142 10.37 20.95 9.06
N LEU A 143 10.42 19.66 8.76
CA LEU A 143 11.45 18.75 9.29
C LEU A 143 12.85 19.17 8.82
N TRP A 144 13.01 19.52 7.55
CA TRP A 144 14.28 20.01 7.00
C TRP A 144 14.78 21.27 7.71
N LYS A 145 13.88 22.21 8.01
CA LYS A 145 14.20 23.44 8.75
C LYS A 145 14.64 23.15 10.18
N LYS A 146 13.98 22.21 10.86
CA LYS A 146 14.30 21.79 12.24
C LYS A 146 15.53 20.88 12.34
N MET A 147 15.93 20.26 11.23
CA MET A 147 16.99 19.26 11.21
C MET A 147 18.38 19.88 11.48
N PRO A 148 19.19 19.31 12.39
CA PRO A 148 20.56 19.77 12.61
C PRO A 148 21.41 19.69 11.34
N GLU A 149 22.36 20.61 11.20
CA GLU A 149 23.23 20.70 10.02
C GLU A 149 24.05 19.42 9.79
N THR A 150 24.48 18.75 10.87
CA THR A 150 25.17 17.46 10.78
C THR A 150 24.29 16.38 10.14
N CYS A 151 23.00 16.35 10.45
CA CYS A 151 22.04 15.43 9.84
C CYS A 151 21.77 15.77 8.37
N ARG A 152 21.63 17.07 8.03
CA ARG A 152 21.47 17.51 6.64
C ARG A 152 22.67 17.14 5.78
N ARG A 153 23.88 17.41 6.25
CA ARG A 153 25.12 16.98 5.58
C ARG A 153 25.20 15.48 5.36
N ARG A 154 24.72 14.65 6.31
CA ARG A 154 24.66 13.20 6.13
C ARG A 154 23.67 12.76 5.06
N LEU A 155 22.55 13.46 4.89
CA LEU A 155 21.62 13.21 3.79
C LEU A 155 22.17 13.69 2.45
N ASP A 156 22.91 14.80 2.44
CA ASP A 156 23.54 15.39 1.25
C ASP A 156 24.75 14.58 0.74
N ALA A 157 25.57 14.03 1.65
CA ALA A 157 26.78 13.28 1.33
C ALA A 157 26.50 11.87 0.79
N THR A 158 25.36 11.67 0.11
CA THR A 158 24.79 10.37 -0.26
C THR A 158 25.57 9.56 -1.30
N ASP A 159 26.84 9.90 -1.55
CA ASP A 159 27.80 9.01 -2.22
C ASP A 159 28.34 7.90 -1.29
N VAL A 160 28.16 8.04 0.04
CA VAL A 160 28.82 7.14 1.03
C VAL A 160 27.91 6.03 1.59
N HIS A 161 26.64 5.93 1.18
CA HIS A 161 25.78 4.85 1.68
C HIS A 161 25.24 3.97 0.56
N PRO A 162 25.53 2.66 0.58
CA PRO A 162 24.89 1.69 -0.30
C PRO A 162 23.46 1.47 0.20
N LEU A 163 22.60 2.49 0.12
CA LEU A 163 21.19 2.23 -0.02
C LEU A 163 20.95 2.10 -1.51
N SER A 164 20.97 0.88 -1.98
CA SER A 164 20.36 0.45 -3.24
C SER A 164 18.83 0.71 -3.29
N SER A 165 18.31 1.61 -2.45
CA SER A 165 16.89 1.78 -2.23
C SER A 165 16.30 2.80 -3.18
N ARG A 166 15.23 2.38 -3.84
CA ARG A 166 14.37 3.17 -4.75
C ARG A 166 13.95 4.54 -4.18
N TRP A 167 13.96 4.69 -2.85
CA TRP A 167 13.59 5.91 -2.14
C TRP A 167 14.68 7.00 -2.06
N GLN A 168 15.94 6.67 -2.36
CA GLN A 168 17.02 7.67 -2.31
C GLN A 168 16.78 8.83 -3.27
N HIS A 169 16.32 8.53 -4.48
CA HIS A 169 16.05 9.55 -5.49
C HIS A 169 14.95 10.49 -5.04
N ALA A 170 13.86 9.96 -4.47
CA ALA A 170 12.80 10.77 -3.90
C ALA A 170 13.34 11.75 -2.85
N VAL A 171 14.17 11.26 -1.91
CA VAL A 171 14.77 12.10 -0.87
C VAL A 171 15.72 13.15 -1.48
N LYS A 172 16.58 12.77 -2.44
CA LYS A 172 17.50 13.69 -3.12
C LYS A 172 16.78 14.79 -3.88
N ASP A 173 15.71 14.43 -4.59
CA ASP A 173 14.89 15.39 -5.34
C ASP A 173 14.18 16.35 -4.38
N TRP A 174 13.66 15.85 -3.25
CA TRP A 174 13.09 16.70 -2.18
C TRP A 174 14.12 17.67 -1.61
N ILE A 175 15.32 17.20 -1.31
CA ILE A 175 16.41 18.05 -0.81
C ILE A 175 16.76 19.13 -1.84
N THR A 176 16.89 18.76 -3.11
CA THR A 176 17.19 19.69 -4.21
C THR A 176 16.10 20.74 -4.35
N PHE A 177 14.83 20.30 -4.32
CA PHE A 177 13.66 21.17 -4.35
C PHE A 177 13.62 22.15 -3.17
N ILE A 178 13.83 21.66 -1.95
CA ILE A 178 13.82 22.52 -0.75
C ILE A 178 14.98 23.53 -0.80
N LYS A 179 16.16 23.11 -1.27
CA LYS A 179 17.34 24.00 -1.40
C LYS A 179 17.20 25.05 -2.49
N SER A 180 16.49 24.75 -3.57
CA SER A 180 16.28 25.73 -4.65
C SER A 180 15.33 26.86 -4.24
N GLY A 181 14.63 26.73 -3.11
CA GLY A 181 13.63 27.69 -2.66
C GLY A 181 12.39 27.74 -3.56
N ALA A 182 12.22 26.75 -4.44
CA ALA A 182 11.07 26.68 -5.33
C ALA A 182 9.77 26.56 -4.52
N VAL A 183 8.76 27.30 -4.96
CA VAL A 183 7.46 27.38 -4.28
C VAL A 183 6.61 26.14 -4.56
N ASP A 184 6.78 25.52 -5.72
CA ASP A 184 5.94 24.42 -6.21
C ASP A 184 6.78 23.32 -6.85
N TRP A 185 6.81 22.14 -6.23
CA TRP A 185 7.59 21.00 -6.70
C TRP A 185 7.06 20.43 -8.02
N ARG A 186 5.78 20.66 -8.35
CA ARG A 186 5.14 20.11 -9.56
C ARG A 186 5.73 20.74 -10.82
N LYS A 187 6.13 22.01 -10.71
CA LYS A 187 6.81 22.76 -11.78
C LYS A 187 8.29 22.43 -11.89
N HIS A 188 8.84 21.70 -10.92
CA HIS A 188 10.24 21.33 -10.93
C HIS A 188 10.51 20.27 -12.00
N PRO A 189 11.53 20.41 -12.86
CA PRO A 189 11.85 19.46 -13.94
C PRO A 189 12.02 18.00 -13.47
N PHE A 190 12.34 17.83 -12.19
CA PHE A 190 12.58 16.54 -11.54
C PHE A 190 11.28 15.85 -11.04
N SER A 191 10.11 16.45 -11.21
CA SER A 191 8.82 15.79 -10.92
C SER A 191 8.56 14.55 -11.79
N ARG A 192 9.21 14.46 -12.97
CA ARG A 192 9.06 13.34 -13.92
C ARG A 192 9.78 12.05 -13.52
N PRO A 193 11.07 12.06 -13.10
CA PRO A 193 11.73 10.90 -12.50
C PRO A 193 11.02 10.39 -11.25
N LEU A 194 10.41 11.27 -10.46
CA LEU A 194 9.74 10.87 -9.23
C LEU A 194 8.53 9.95 -9.47
N LEU A 195 7.84 10.11 -10.60
CA LEU A 195 6.76 9.21 -11.03
C LEU A 195 7.26 7.81 -11.43
N TRP A 196 8.54 7.70 -11.82
CA TRP A 196 9.15 6.39 -12.10
C TRP A 196 9.35 5.57 -10.83
N TYR A 197 9.74 6.18 -9.72
CA TYR A 197 9.93 5.47 -8.46
C TYR A 197 8.61 5.03 -7.81
N CYS A 198 7.50 5.64 -8.22
CA CYS A 198 6.15 5.27 -7.78
C CYS A 198 5.64 3.96 -8.40
N GLN A 199 6.32 3.38 -9.38
CA GLN A 199 5.83 2.24 -10.18
C GLN A 199 5.42 1.03 -9.33
N ASP A 200 6.12 0.78 -8.21
CA ASP A 200 5.89 -0.40 -7.35
C ASP A 200 5.00 -0.14 -6.12
N GLN A 201 4.37 1.04 -6.00
CA GLN A 201 3.55 1.36 -4.84
C GLN A 201 2.27 2.07 -5.25
N THR A 202 1.16 1.33 -5.22
CA THR A 202 -0.21 1.80 -5.48
C THR A 202 -0.61 3.04 -4.66
N ILE A 203 0.03 3.24 -3.50
CA ILE A 203 -0.39 4.25 -2.52
C ILE A 203 0.28 5.60 -2.74
N ILE A 204 1.55 5.61 -3.13
CA ILE A 204 2.24 6.85 -3.51
C ILE A 204 1.51 7.47 -4.70
N GLN A 205 1.08 6.62 -5.63
CA GLN A 205 0.27 7.05 -6.77
C GLN A 205 -1.07 7.63 -6.33
N GLY A 206 -1.76 7.05 -5.34
CA GLY A 206 -3.06 7.57 -4.92
C GLY A 206 -3.01 9.00 -4.37
N ASN A 207 -2.07 9.28 -3.47
CA ASN A 207 -1.93 10.63 -2.92
C ASN A 207 -1.32 11.60 -3.93
N LEU A 208 -0.32 11.15 -4.69
CA LEU A 208 0.32 11.98 -5.70
C LEU A 208 -0.66 12.37 -6.80
N LEU A 209 -1.41 11.39 -7.34
CA LEU A 209 -2.42 11.64 -8.37
C LEU A 209 -3.48 12.61 -7.86
N GLN A 210 -3.96 12.48 -6.62
CA GLN A 210 -4.93 13.43 -6.06
C GLN A 210 -4.44 14.88 -6.00
N GLN A 211 -3.12 15.09 -5.96
CA GLN A 211 -2.51 16.42 -5.94
C GLN A 211 -2.25 17.00 -7.34
N LEU A 212 -2.35 16.20 -8.38
CA LEU A 212 -2.10 16.60 -9.76
C LEU A 212 -3.36 17.19 -10.41
N SER A 213 -3.17 18.05 -11.42
CA SER A 213 -4.29 18.48 -12.27
C SER A 213 -4.91 17.28 -13.00
N PRO A 214 -6.19 17.31 -13.39
CA PRO A 214 -6.81 16.20 -14.13
C PRO A 214 -6.02 15.78 -15.38
N GLN A 215 -5.43 16.76 -16.09
CA GLN A 215 -4.62 16.50 -17.27
C GLN A 215 -3.29 15.82 -16.91
N ASP A 216 -2.63 16.24 -15.84
CA ASP A 216 -1.40 15.63 -15.37
C ASP A 216 -1.64 14.22 -14.82
N GLN A 217 -2.73 14.01 -14.07
CA GLN A 217 -3.18 12.69 -13.65
C GLN A 217 -3.30 11.78 -14.87
N LEU A 218 -4.02 12.22 -15.89
CA LEU A 218 -4.19 11.45 -17.13
C LEU A 218 -2.86 11.14 -17.82
N ASN A 219 -1.96 12.12 -17.91
CA ASN A 219 -0.64 11.93 -18.51
C ASN A 219 0.20 10.90 -17.73
N VAL A 220 0.17 10.96 -16.41
CA VAL A 220 0.81 9.98 -15.52
C VAL A 220 0.21 8.61 -15.71
N LEU A 221 -1.12 8.49 -15.69
CA LEU A 221 -1.83 7.22 -15.88
C LEU A 221 -1.49 6.60 -17.24
N LYS A 222 -1.51 7.39 -18.33
CA LYS A 222 -1.09 6.95 -19.67
C LYS A 222 0.36 6.49 -19.70
N MET A 223 1.27 7.21 -19.03
CA MET A 223 2.67 6.83 -18.93
C MET A 223 2.84 5.51 -18.16
N LEU A 224 2.15 5.36 -17.03
CA LEU A 224 2.18 4.16 -16.20
C LEU A 224 1.65 2.94 -16.96
N MET A 225 0.54 3.05 -17.68
CA MET A 225 -0.04 1.95 -18.46
C MET A 225 0.91 1.41 -19.54
N LYS A 226 1.68 2.28 -20.20
CA LYS A 226 2.69 1.90 -21.21
C LYS A 226 3.90 1.16 -20.63
N LYS A 227 4.03 1.06 -19.30
CA LYS A 227 5.16 0.42 -18.62
C LYS A 227 4.75 -0.95 -18.09
N GLN A 228 5.73 -1.83 -17.87
CA GLN A 228 5.55 -3.09 -17.14
C GLN A 228 5.45 -2.83 -15.63
N ILE A 229 4.42 -2.09 -15.24
CA ILE A 229 4.10 -1.84 -13.83
C ILE A 229 3.33 -3.02 -13.24
N PRO A 230 3.41 -3.24 -11.90
CA PRO A 230 2.59 -4.22 -11.21
C PRO A 230 1.12 -4.08 -11.54
N LEU A 231 0.45 -5.22 -11.60
CA LEU A 231 -0.95 -5.31 -12.03
C LEU A 231 -1.90 -4.52 -11.12
N GLN A 232 -1.66 -4.53 -9.81
CA GLN A 232 -2.45 -3.77 -8.83
C GLN A 232 -2.36 -2.26 -9.07
N THR A 233 -1.19 -1.78 -9.48
CA THR A 233 -0.98 -0.39 -9.90
C THR A 233 -1.84 -0.06 -11.12
N LYS A 234 -1.90 -0.94 -12.13
CA LYS A 234 -2.74 -0.74 -13.32
C LYS A 234 -4.22 -0.63 -12.93
N ILE A 235 -4.72 -1.51 -12.07
CA ILE A 235 -6.12 -1.51 -11.64
C ILE A 235 -6.47 -0.24 -10.86
N PHE A 236 -5.58 0.18 -9.96
CA PHE A 236 -5.76 1.44 -9.25
C PHE A 236 -5.83 2.62 -10.23
N CYS A 237 -4.90 2.68 -11.19
CA CYS A 237 -4.87 3.69 -12.24
C CYS A 237 -6.19 3.73 -13.03
N LEU A 238 -6.67 2.56 -13.47
CA LEU A 238 -7.92 2.41 -14.19
C LEU A 238 -9.13 2.91 -13.38
N SER A 239 -9.16 2.61 -12.07
CA SER A 239 -10.26 3.04 -11.18
C SER A 239 -10.37 4.56 -11.01
N LYS A 240 -9.34 5.32 -11.42
CA LYS A 240 -9.28 6.78 -11.33
C LYS A 240 -9.49 7.48 -12.68
N MET A 241 -9.59 6.73 -13.77
CA MET A 241 -9.84 7.30 -15.10
C MET A 241 -11.30 7.73 -15.25
N SER A 242 -11.54 8.71 -16.13
CA SER A 242 -12.90 8.95 -16.62
C SER A 242 -13.38 7.76 -17.45
N ALA A 243 -14.69 7.59 -17.59
CA ALA A 243 -15.28 6.49 -18.36
C ALA A 243 -14.74 6.43 -19.80
N GLU A 244 -14.65 7.58 -20.47
CA GLU A 244 -14.09 7.71 -21.83
C GLU A 244 -12.65 7.17 -21.93
N HIS A 245 -11.77 7.57 -21.01
CA HIS A 245 -10.39 7.11 -21.01
C HIS A 245 -10.24 5.64 -20.64
N PHE A 246 -11.09 5.17 -19.72
CA PHE A 246 -11.14 3.77 -19.32
C PHE A 246 -11.55 2.88 -20.51
N GLU A 247 -12.56 3.28 -21.28
CA GLU A 247 -12.96 2.60 -22.51
C GLU A 247 -11.81 2.55 -23.54
N ASP A 248 -11.12 3.67 -23.73
CA ASP A 248 -9.95 3.75 -24.61
C ASP A 248 -8.84 2.77 -24.23
N VAL A 249 -8.60 2.60 -22.93
CA VAL A 249 -7.59 1.65 -22.42
C VAL A 249 -8.05 0.22 -22.57
N ILE A 250 -9.33 -0.09 -22.28
CA ILE A 250 -9.89 -1.44 -22.54
C ILE A 250 -9.76 -1.81 -24.01
N LYS A 251 -10.07 -0.88 -24.93
CA LYS A 251 -9.98 -1.14 -26.38
C LYS A 251 -8.56 -1.47 -26.82
N LYS A 252 -7.54 -0.88 -26.17
CA LYS A 252 -6.12 -1.05 -26.53
C LYS A 252 -5.47 -2.25 -25.85
N GLU A 253 -5.82 -2.53 -24.59
CA GLU A 253 -5.18 -3.56 -23.76
C GLU A 253 -6.19 -4.46 -23.02
N PRO A 254 -7.16 -5.08 -23.70
CA PRO A 254 -8.29 -5.75 -23.05
C PRO A 254 -7.85 -6.90 -22.12
N VAL A 255 -6.87 -7.70 -22.57
CA VAL A 255 -6.36 -8.86 -21.81
C VAL A 255 -5.65 -8.44 -20.51
N GLN A 256 -4.84 -7.37 -20.54
CA GLN A 256 -4.10 -6.92 -19.37
C GLN A 256 -5.04 -6.33 -18.30
N VAL A 257 -6.08 -5.60 -18.74
CA VAL A 257 -7.12 -5.10 -17.85
C VAL A 257 -7.89 -6.27 -17.21
N PHE A 258 -8.29 -7.27 -18.01
CA PHE A 258 -9.03 -8.43 -17.54
C PHE A 258 -8.24 -9.26 -16.52
N ILE A 259 -6.99 -9.63 -16.84
CA ILE A 259 -6.08 -10.33 -15.90
C ILE A 259 -5.94 -9.53 -14.60
N GLY A 260 -5.91 -8.20 -14.70
CA GLY A 260 -5.95 -7.30 -13.56
C GLY A 260 -7.13 -7.55 -12.66
N LEU A 261 -8.32 -7.38 -13.21
CA LEU A 261 -9.57 -7.50 -12.47
C LEU A 261 -9.73 -8.89 -11.82
N CYS A 262 -9.34 -9.96 -12.51
CA CYS A 262 -9.39 -11.33 -11.98
C CYS A 262 -8.44 -11.56 -10.80
N ASN A 263 -7.25 -10.93 -10.80
CA ASN A 263 -6.27 -11.09 -9.72
C ASN A 263 -6.53 -10.16 -8.53
N CYS A 264 -7.48 -9.23 -8.65
CA CYS A 264 -7.85 -8.28 -7.60
C CYS A 264 -8.92 -8.84 -6.65
N THR A 265 -8.84 -10.12 -6.28
CA THR A 265 -9.89 -10.85 -5.53
C THR A 265 -10.27 -10.25 -4.16
N TRP A 266 -9.54 -9.25 -3.65
CA TRP A 266 -9.79 -8.64 -2.34
C TRP A 266 -10.51 -7.28 -2.40
N ALA A 267 -10.54 -6.60 -3.54
CA ALA A 267 -11.01 -5.20 -3.62
C ALA A 267 -12.30 -5.00 -4.44
N VAL A 268 -12.88 -6.04 -5.04
CA VAL A 268 -13.99 -5.87 -6.01
C VAL A 268 -15.37 -6.13 -5.44
N SER A 269 -15.55 -6.46 -4.15
CA SER A 269 -16.91 -6.65 -3.61
C SER A 269 -17.81 -5.41 -3.74
N GLY A 270 -17.24 -4.21 -3.85
CA GLY A 270 -18.00 -2.95 -4.10
C GLY A 270 -18.03 -2.44 -5.55
N ASN A 271 -17.09 -2.88 -6.41
CA ASN A 271 -16.94 -2.33 -7.78
C ASN A 271 -17.38 -3.29 -8.90
N ILE A 272 -17.76 -4.54 -8.58
CA ILE A 272 -18.18 -5.56 -9.56
C ILE A 272 -19.29 -5.03 -10.48
N VAL A 273 -20.22 -4.21 -9.98
CA VAL A 273 -21.37 -3.72 -10.77
C VAL A 273 -20.96 -2.81 -11.93
N VAL A 274 -19.90 -2.00 -11.78
CA VAL A 274 -19.40 -1.13 -12.87
C VAL A 274 -18.62 -1.97 -13.89
N PHE A 275 -17.87 -2.96 -13.42
CA PHE A 275 -17.06 -3.82 -14.28
C PHE A 275 -17.91 -4.85 -15.04
N SER A 276 -18.96 -5.41 -14.45
CA SER A 276 -19.87 -6.34 -15.15
C SER A 276 -20.54 -5.67 -16.34
N HIS A 277 -21.03 -4.43 -16.14
CA HIS A 277 -21.74 -3.70 -17.20
C HIS A 277 -20.84 -3.30 -18.38
N LEU A 278 -19.53 -3.12 -18.14
CA LEU A 278 -18.52 -2.80 -19.16
C LEU A 278 -17.94 -4.04 -19.84
N LEU A 279 -17.86 -5.18 -19.13
CA LEU A 279 -17.51 -6.48 -19.70
C LEU A 279 -18.64 -7.02 -20.60
N ASP A 280 -19.89 -6.86 -20.18
CA ASP A 280 -21.09 -7.25 -20.96
C ASP A 280 -21.16 -6.56 -22.32
N LYS A 281 -20.74 -5.29 -22.40
CA LYS A 281 -20.76 -4.52 -23.66
C LYS A 281 -19.60 -4.79 -24.61
N ASN A 282 -18.44 -5.21 -24.10
CA ASN A 282 -17.19 -5.21 -24.88
C ASN A 282 -16.55 -6.60 -25.09
N PHE A 283 -16.87 -7.61 -24.27
CA PHE A 283 -16.15 -8.90 -24.31
C PHE A 283 -16.96 -10.09 -24.82
N PHE A 284 -18.29 -10.06 -24.78
CA PHE A 284 -19.11 -11.25 -25.08
C PHE A 284 -19.45 -11.48 -26.58
N ASN A 285 -18.83 -10.75 -27.51
CA ASN A 285 -18.99 -10.98 -28.95
C ASN A 285 -17.91 -11.88 -29.58
N SER A 286 -16.93 -12.38 -28.81
CA SER A 286 -15.97 -13.38 -29.29
C SER A 286 -16.16 -14.69 -28.52
N SER A 287 -16.52 -15.74 -29.24
CA SER A 287 -17.04 -17.03 -28.77
C SER A 287 -16.03 -17.99 -28.14
N GLU A 288 -14.96 -17.51 -27.51
CA GLU A 288 -14.03 -18.35 -26.74
C GLU A 288 -13.47 -17.54 -25.56
N VAL A 289 -13.77 -17.95 -24.32
CA VAL A 289 -12.84 -18.02 -23.15
C VAL A 289 -13.56 -18.49 -21.88
N ILE A 290 -13.13 -19.68 -21.42
CA ILE A 290 -12.85 -20.18 -20.05
C ILE A 290 -13.73 -19.67 -18.89
N CYS A 291 -14.65 -20.54 -18.48
CA CYS A 291 -15.38 -20.49 -17.21
C CYS A 291 -14.44 -20.88 -16.04
N CYS A 292 -13.91 -19.90 -15.28
CA CYS A 292 -13.40 -20.17 -13.94
C CYS A 292 -14.59 -20.36 -12.99
N LYS A 293 -14.94 -21.62 -12.69
CA LYS A 293 -15.89 -21.98 -11.64
C LYS A 293 -15.43 -21.42 -10.28
N MET A 294 -16.10 -20.39 -9.79
CA MET A 294 -16.15 -20.06 -8.37
C MET A 294 -17.18 -20.97 -7.68
N SER A 295 -16.84 -22.24 -7.49
CA SER A 295 -17.60 -23.14 -6.61
C SER A 295 -16.93 -23.15 -5.24
N GLY A 296 -17.46 -22.35 -4.30
CA GLY A 296 -16.95 -22.31 -2.93
C GLY A 296 -17.58 -21.30 -1.96
N LEU A 297 -18.61 -20.55 -2.35
CA LEU A 297 -19.32 -19.63 -1.44
C LEU A 297 -20.79 -19.96 -1.22
N ASP A 298 -21.32 -20.99 -1.88
CA ASP A 298 -22.66 -21.50 -1.60
C ASP A 298 -22.56 -22.62 -0.55
N GLY A 299 -22.42 -22.22 0.71
CA GLY A 299 -22.53 -23.14 1.84
C GLY A 299 -21.65 -22.80 3.04
N LEU A 300 -21.73 -21.58 3.60
CA LEU A 300 -21.30 -21.24 4.95
C LEU A 300 -22.16 -20.11 5.53
#